data_AF-A0A3M0EGI2-F1
#
_entry.id   AF-A0A3M0EGI2-F1
#
_cell.length_a   1.000
_cell.length_b   1.000
_cell.length_c   1.000
_cell.angle_alpha   90.00
_cell.angle_beta   90.00
_cell.angle_gamma   90.00
#
_symmetry.space_group_name_H-M   'P 1'
#
loop_
_entity.id
_entity.type
_entity.pdbx_description
1 polymer ?
#
loop_
_entity_poly.entity_id
_entity_poly.type
_entity_poly.pdbx_seq_one_letter_code
_entity_poly.pdbx_strand_id
1 'polypeptide(L)' 'MRSGIIGLGMAGLSSAQALRHQGHNAILFDTSHGPGGRMSSRCIDTPLCHAASDQGAQ' A
#
# COMPACT_ATOMS: atom_id res chain seq x y z
N MET A 1 -8.07 0.90 -21.80
CA MET A 1 -7.33 -0.37 -21.63
C MET A 1 -7.52 -0.88 -20.21
N ARG A 2 -7.46 -2.20 -19.99
CA ARG A 2 -7.49 -2.83 -18.66
C ARG A 2 -6.11 -3.40 -18.34
N SER A 3 -5.60 -3.08 -17.15
CA SER A 3 -4.28 -3.49 -16.70
C SER A 3 -4.39 -4.17 -15.33
N GLY A 4 -3.70 -5.30 -15.18
CA GLY A 4 -3.52 -5.96 -13.89
C GLY A 4 -2.19 -5.55 -13.25
N ILE A 5 -2.19 -5.27 -11.95
CA ILE A 5 -1.00 -4.94 -11.17
C ILE A 5 -0.91 -5.92 -10.01
N ILE A 6 0.24 -6.54 -9.84
CA ILE A 6 0.51 -7.48 -8.74
C ILE A 6 1.42 -6.78 -7.73
N GLY A 7 0.94 -6.67 -6.49
CA GLY A 7 1.58 -5.97 -5.38
C GLY A 7 0.94 -4.60 -5.08
N LEU A 8 0.46 -4.41 -3.85
CA LEU A 8 -0.09 -3.17 -3.29
C LEU A 8 0.96 -2.37 -2.48
N GLY A 9 2.24 -2.46 -2.85
CA GLY A 9 3.27 -1.55 -2.34
C GLY A 9 3.20 -0.17 -2.97
N MET A 10 4.07 0.75 -2.53
CA MET A 10 4.15 2.12 -3.08
C MET A 10 4.28 2.15 -4.60
N ALA A 11 5.12 1.29 -5.18
CA ALA A 11 5.31 1.25 -6.63
C ALA A 11 4.04 0.83 -7.37
N GLY A 12 3.36 -0.22 -6.89
CA GLY A 12 2.12 -0.73 -7.48
C GLY A 12 0.97 0.28 -7.37
N LEU A 13 0.80 0.89 -6.20
CA LEU A 13 -0.18 1.95 -5.95
C LEU A 13 0.08 3.18 -6.84
N SER A 14 1.34 3.65 -6.92
CA SER A 14 1.72 4.79 -7.76
C SER A 14 1.46 4.51 -9.23
N SER A 15 1.78 3.30 -9.70
CA SER A 15 1.54 2.88 -11.08
C SER A 15 0.05 2.81 -11.39
N ALA A 16 -0.76 2.27 -10.48
CA ALA A 16 -2.21 2.23 -10.62
C ALA A 16 -2.81 3.64 -10.69
N GLN A 17 -2.32 4.54 -9.85
CA GLN A 17 -2.76 5.93 -9.84
C GLN A 17 -2.44 6.64 -11.16
N ALA A 18 -1.23 6.47 -11.68
CA ALA A 18 -0.83 7.01 -12.98
C ALA A 18 -1.70 6.47 -14.13
N LEU A 19 -1.94 5.14 -14.16
CA LEU A 19 -2.80 4.51 -15.17
C LEU A 19 -4.24 5.01 -15.09
N ARG A 20 -4.79 5.17 -13.88
CA ARG A 20 -6.14 5.71 -13.68
C ARG A 20 -6.25 7.16 -14.13
N HIS A 21 -5.22 7.97 -13.86
CA HIS A 21 -5.17 9.36 -14.33
C HIS A 21 -5.16 9.46 -15.86
N GLN A 22 -4.63 8.47 -16.56
CA GLN A 22 -4.69 8.36 -18.02
C GLN A 22 -6.01 7.76 -18.55
N GLY A 23 -7.01 7.54 -17.68
CA GLY A 23 -8.30 6.95 -18.05
C GLY A 23 -8.26 5.44 -18.28
N HIS A 24 -7.21 4.75 -17.82
CA HIS A 24 -7.13 3.29 -17.88
C HIS A 24 -7.72 2.64 -16.63
N ASN A 25 -8.28 1.45 -16.80
CA ASN A 25 -8.83 0.68 -15.69
C ASN A 25 -7.73 -0.24 -15.13
N ALA A 26 -7.32 0.00 -13.88
CA ALA A 26 -6.29 -0.78 -13.20
C ALA A 26 -6.93 -1.67 -12.12
N ILE A 27 -6.64 -2.97 -12.16
CA ILE A 27 -7.04 -3.97 -11.16
C ILE A 27 -5.80 -4.36 -10.37
N LEU A 28 -5.89 -4.25 -9.05
CA LEU A 28 -4.79 -4.53 -8.14
C LEU A 28 -5.01 -5.88 -7.45
N PHE A 29 -3.94 -6.66 -7.38
CA PHE A 29 -3.91 -7.95 -6.68
C PHE A 29 -2.77 -7.93 -5.68
N ASP A 30 -3.01 -8.43 -4.48
CA ASP A 30 -2.01 -8.46 -3.42
C ASP A 30 -2.30 -9.58 -2.43
N THR A 31 -1.24 -10.16 -1.88
CA THR A 31 -1.33 -11.24 -0.88
C THR A 31 -1.11 -10.74 0.54
N SER A 32 -0.73 -9.47 0.70
CA SER A 32 -0.41 -8.87 1.99
C SER A 32 -1.68 -8.56 2.78
N HIS A 33 -1.52 -8.32 4.08
CA HIS A 33 -2.64 -8.07 5.00
C HIS A 33 -3.07 -6.58 5.03
N GLY A 34 -2.78 -5.84 3.96
CA GLY A 34 -3.09 -4.42 3.83
C GLY A 34 -2.27 -3.76 2.73
N PRO A 35 -2.73 -2.59 2.23
CA PRO A 35 -1.99 -1.79 1.27
C PRO A 35 -0.75 -1.16 1.90
N GLY A 36 0.23 -0.76 1.07
CA GLY A 36 1.48 -0.13 1.51
C GLY A 36 2.69 -1.05 1.37
N GLY A 37 2.48 -2.37 1.30
CA GLY A 37 3.54 -3.37 1.11
C GLY A 37 4.59 -3.29 2.21
N ARG A 38 5.80 -2.83 1.88
CA ARG A 38 6.86 -2.61 2.87
C ARG A 38 6.59 -1.43 3.81
N MET A 39 5.63 -0.56 3.55
CA MET A 39 5.23 0.48 4.51
C MET A 39 4.33 -0.12 5.60
N SER A 40 4.96 -0.76 6.59
CA SER A 40 4.26 -1.44 7.69
C SER A 40 4.48 -0.71 9.01
N SER A 41 3.55 0.19 9.32
CA SER A 41 3.44 0.83 10.64
C SER A 41 2.49 0.02 11.51
N ARG A 42 2.96 -0.43 12.67
CA ARG A 42 2.14 -1.13 13.66
C ARG A 42 1.73 -0.15 14.76
N CYS A 43 0.42 0.03 14.95
CA CYS A 43 -0.09 0.71 16.14
C CYS A 43 0.02 -0.21 17.36
N ILE A 44 0.50 0.35 18.46
CA ILE A 44 0.71 -0.31 19.73
C ILE A 44 0.10 0.58 20.82
N ASP A 45 -0.86 0.03 21.56
CA ASP A 45 -1.44 0.69 22.72
C ASP A 45 -0.43 0.61 23.87
N THR A 46 -0.03 1.78 24.37
CA THR A 46 0.84 1.89 25.56
C THR A 46 0.07 2.56 26.68
N PRO A 47 0.48 2.40 27.96
CA PRO A 47 -0.15 3.11 29.08
C PRO A 47 -0.13 4.64 28.97
N LEU A 48 0.72 5.21 28.10
CA LEU A 48 0.88 6.65 27.92
C LEU A 48 0.14 7.17 26.69
N CYS A 49 0.12 6.41 25.59
CA CYS A 49 -0.52 6.80 24.33
C CYS A 49 -0.65 5.63 23.34
N HIS A 50 -1.36 5.87 22.24
CA HIS A 50 -1.24 5.08 21.01
C HIS A 50 0.06 5.45 20.28
N ALA A 51 1.00 4.52 20.23
CA ALA A 51 2.25 4.68 19.51
C ALA A 51 2.19 3.97 18.15
N ALA A 52 2.79 4.57 17.13
CA ALA A 52 3.02 3.91 15.84
C ALA A 52 4.50 3.55 15.72
N SER A 53 4.79 2.29 15.41
CA SER A 53 6.15 1.80 15.16
C SER A 53 6.29 1.39 13.70
N ASP A 54 7.20 2.06 12.99
CA ASP A 54 7.54 1.71 11.62
C ASP A 54 8.53 0.54 11.65
N GLN A 55 8.09 -0.64 11.21
CA GLN A 55 8.90 -1.86 11.15
C GLN A 55 9.28 -2.24 9.72
N GLY A 56 8.79 -1.44 8.77
CA GLY A 56 8.91 -1.69 7.36
C GLY A 56 10.01 -0.84 6.73
N ALA A 57 9.67 -0.15 5.65
CA ALA A 57 10.52 0.84 5.02
C ALA A 57 10.92 1.91 6.06
N GLN A 58 12.20 1.94 6.41
CA GLN A 58 12.82 2.92 7.30
C GLN A 58 14.21 3.27 6.79
#